data_AF-A0A453R9R8-F1
#
_entry.id   AF-A0A453R9R8-F1
#
_cell.length_a   1.000
_cell.length_b   1.000
_cell.length_c   1.000
_cell.angle_alpha   90.00
_cell.angle_beta   90.00
_cell.angle_gamma   90.00
#
_symmetry.space_group_name_H-M   'P 1'
#
loop_
_entity.id
_entity.type
_entity.pdbx_description
1 polymer ?
#
loop_
_entity_poly.entity_id
_entity_poly.type
_entity_poly.pdbx_seq_one_letter_code
_entity_poly.pdbx_strand_id
1 'polypeptide(L)'
;MAFKKDDNFGEWYSEVVVNSEIIEYNDISGCYILRPWAMEIWELLKEFFDAEIKKLKLKSYYFPLFITENVVQKKKDHFEGFAPEVAWVTKTGNSELEAPIAIRPTSETVMYPYFAKWIRSHRNLPLRCNQWCSVVRWECSNPIPLIRSREFLWQEGHTVFATKEESDEE
;
A
#
# COMPACT_ATOMS: atom_id res chain seq x y z
N MET A 1 -30.71 1.79 -11.19
CA MET A 1 -29.83 2.98 -11.15
C MET A 1 -30.69 4.21 -11.40
N ALA A 2 -30.66 5.16 -10.48
CA ALA A 2 -31.40 6.41 -10.54
C ALA A 2 -30.65 7.49 -11.34
N PHE A 3 -29.32 7.38 -11.47
CA PHE A 3 -28.50 8.34 -12.19
C PHE A 3 -27.94 7.78 -13.49
N LYS A 4 -27.72 8.66 -14.48
CA LYS A 4 -27.00 8.33 -15.72
C LYS A 4 -25.55 8.80 -15.61
N LYS A 5 -24.65 8.05 -16.23
CA LYS A 5 -23.21 8.31 -16.25
C LYS A 5 -22.86 9.71 -16.76
N ASP A 6 -23.51 10.16 -17.83
CA ASP A 6 -23.21 11.43 -18.50
C ASP A 6 -23.80 12.65 -17.78
N ASP A 7 -24.81 12.44 -16.92
CA ASP A 7 -25.50 13.52 -16.19
C ASP A 7 -24.88 13.76 -14.82
N ASN A 8 -24.67 12.69 -14.04
CA ASN A 8 -24.04 12.76 -12.72
C ASN A 8 -23.15 11.53 -12.48
N PHE A 9 -21.89 11.66 -12.88
CA PHE A 9 -20.91 10.57 -12.82
C PHE A 9 -20.65 10.09 -11.38
N GLY A 10 -20.61 10.99 -10.40
CA GLY A 10 -20.28 10.66 -9.01
C GLY A 10 -21.33 9.74 -8.40
N GLU A 11 -22.59 10.16 -8.44
CA GLU A 11 -23.71 9.36 -7.92
C GLU A 11 -23.92 8.08 -8.72
N TRP A 12 -23.78 8.14 -10.05
CA TRP A 12 -23.83 6.95 -10.89
C TRP A 12 -22.76 5.92 -10.50
N TYR A 13 -21.51 6.35 -10.28
CA TYR A 13 -20.42 5.44 -9.91
C TYR A 13 -20.67 4.81 -8.55
N SER A 14 -21.10 5.60 -7.55
CA SER A 14 -21.50 5.12 -6.23
C SER A 14 -22.63 4.09 -6.32
N GLU A 15 -23.67 4.35 -7.11
CA GLU A 15 -24.75 3.38 -7.33
C GLU A 15 -24.26 2.10 -7.98
N VAL A 16 -23.37 2.18 -8.97
CA VAL A 16 -22.82 0.99 -9.64
C VAL A 16 -22.10 0.11 -8.64
N VAL A 17 -21.10 0.64 -7.94
CA VAL A 17 -20.21 -0.17 -7.10
C VAL A 17 -20.92 -0.78 -5.88
N VAL A 18 -21.97 -0.12 -5.38
CA VAL A 18 -22.79 -0.64 -4.28
C VAL A 18 -23.83 -1.64 -4.78
N ASN A 19 -24.63 -1.27 -5.80
CA ASN A 19 -25.72 -2.13 -6.28
C ASN A 19 -25.20 -3.40 -6.98
N SER A 20 -23.98 -3.38 -7.52
CA SER A 20 -23.32 -4.56 -8.07
C SER A 20 -22.60 -5.39 -7.00
N GLU A 21 -22.76 -5.07 -5.71
CA GLU A 21 -22.17 -5.82 -4.61
C GLU A 21 -20.63 -5.90 -4.65
N ILE A 22 -19.96 -4.87 -5.19
CA ILE A 22 -18.50 -4.80 -5.25
C ILE A 22 -17.96 -4.26 -3.92
N ILE A 23 -18.58 -3.21 -3.39
CA ILE A 23 -18.20 -2.62 -2.10
C ILE A 23 -19.38 -2.45 -1.17
N GLU A 24 -19.08 -2.39 0.13
CA GLU A 24 -19.96 -1.87 1.17
C GLU A 24 -19.28 -0.67 1.84
N TYR A 25 -20.05 0.38 2.16
CA TYR A 25 -19.51 1.51 2.92
C TYR A 25 -19.26 1.11 4.38
N ASN A 26 -18.10 1.49 4.91
CA ASN A 26 -17.78 1.34 6.32
C ASN A 26 -18.13 2.63 7.09
N ASP A 27 -18.30 2.52 8.41
CA ASP A 27 -18.52 3.67 9.31
C ASP A 27 -17.33 4.64 9.32
N ILE A 28 -16.13 4.14 8.95
CA ILE A 28 -14.93 4.95 8.78
C ILE A 28 -14.91 5.52 7.37
N SER A 29 -15.02 6.84 7.26
CA SER A 29 -14.91 7.56 5.98
C SER A 29 -13.63 7.20 5.23
N GLY A 30 -13.77 6.86 3.95
CA GLY A 30 -12.68 6.47 3.07
C GLY A 30 -12.20 5.03 3.24
N CYS A 31 -12.83 4.24 4.10
CA CYS A 31 -12.65 2.79 4.18
C CYS A 31 -13.87 2.08 3.58
N TYR A 32 -13.63 1.02 2.83
CA TYR A 32 -14.68 0.27 2.14
C TYR A 32 -14.46 -1.23 2.36
N ILE A 33 -15.52 -1.98 2.55
CA ILE A 33 -15.45 -3.44 2.59
C ILE A 33 -15.46 -3.93 1.15
N LEU A 34 -14.41 -4.64 0.75
CA LEU A 34 -14.35 -5.32 -0.55
C LEU A 34 -15.11 -6.64 -0.45
N ARG A 35 -16.24 -6.72 -1.17
CA ARG A 35 -17.10 -7.92 -1.22
C ARG A 35 -16.51 -8.98 -2.16
N PRO A 36 -17.03 -10.23 -2.17
CA PRO A 36 -16.47 -11.32 -2.98
C PRO A 36 -16.24 -10.95 -4.45
N TRP A 37 -17.13 -10.17 -5.07
CA TRP A 37 -16.96 -9.74 -6.46
C TRP A 37 -15.72 -8.86 -6.69
N ALA A 38 -15.43 -7.93 -5.76
CA ALA A 38 -14.21 -7.14 -5.81
C ALA A 38 -12.97 -7.99 -5.54
N MET A 39 -13.08 -8.93 -4.59
CA MET A 39 -11.97 -9.80 -4.21
C MET A 39 -11.61 -10.78 -5.32
N GLU A 40 -12.57 -11.28 -6.10
CA GLU A 40 -12.31 -12.13 -7.26
C GLU A 40 -11.50 -11.38 -8.33
N ILE A 41 -11.87 -10.13 -8.62
CA ILE A 41 -11.09 -9.26 -9.53
C ILE A 41 -9.66 -9.07 -9.01
N TRP A 42 -9.51 -8.82 -7.71
CA TRP A 42 -8.21 -8.68 -7.06
C TRP A 42 -7.37 -9.95 -7.13
N GLU A 43 -7.97 -11.12 -6.89
CA GLU A 43 -7.31 -12.42 -6.94
C GLU A 43 -6.84 -12.75 -8.35
N LEU A 44 -7.64 -12.47 -9.38
CA LEU A 44 -7.25 -12.62 -10.78
C LEU A 44 -6.07 -11.72 -11.16
N LEU A 45 -6.11 -10.45 -10.76
CA LEU A 45 -5.01 -9.50 -10.96
C LEU A 45 -3.73 -9.98 -10.27
N LYS A 46 -3.87 -10.44 -9.03
CA LYS A 46 -2.77 -10.96 -8.24
C LYS A 46 -2.16 -12.21 -8.85
N GLU A 47 -2.97 -13.17 -9.29
CA GLU A 47 -2.49 -14.40 -9.93
C GLU A 47 -1.69 -14.10 -11.19
N PHE A 48 -2.21 -13.24 -12.06
CA PHE A 48 -1.53 -12.79 -13.26
C PHE A 48 -0.21 -12.10 -12.93
N PHE A 49 -0.24 -11.09 -12.06
CA PHE A 49 0.94 -10.29 -11.74
C PHE A 49 2.01 -11.13 -11.03
N ASP A 50 1.62 -12.02 -10.10
CA ASP A 50 2.54 -12.96 -9.44
C ASP A 50 3.24 -13.88 -10.45
N ALA A 51 2.52 -14.36 -11.47
CA ALA A 51 3.12 -15.19 -12.52
C ALA A 51 4.18 -14.42 -13.30
N GLU A 52 3.92 -13.16 -13.66
CA GLU A 52 4.87 -12.32 -14.41
C GLU A 52 6.11 -11.96 -13.57
N ILE A 53 5.95 -11.49 -12.33
CA ILE A 53 7.11 -11.12 -11.49
C ILE A 53 7.95 -12.33 -11.07
N LYS A 54 7.36 -13.53 -11.01
CA LYS A 54 8.12 -14.77 -10.78
C LYS A 54 9.06 -15.09 -11.94
N LYS A 55 8.69 -14.78 -13.18
CA LYS A 55 9.59 -14.90 -14.35
C LYS A 55 10.80 -13.98 -14.21
N LEU A 56 10.60 -12.80 -13.62
CA LEU A 56 11.64 -11.83 -13.27
C LEU A 56 12.43 -12.21 -11.99
N LYS A 57 12.11 -13.35 -11.36
CA LYS A 57 12.76 -13.86 -10.15
C LYS A 57 12.57 -12.96 -8.92
N LEU A 58 11.51 -12.16 -8.88
CA LEU A 58 11.09 -11.48 -7.65
C LEU A 58 10.66 -12.52 -6.62
N LYS A 59 11.06 -12.30 -5.36
CA LYS A 59 10.66 -13.15 -4.24
C LYS A 59 9.67 -12.42 -3.36
N SER A 60 8.66 -13.15 -2.90
CA SER A 60 7.67 -12.60 -1.97
C SER A 60 8.26 -12.47 -0.57
N TYR A 61 8.13 -11.29 0.01
CA TYR A 61 8.42 -10.97 1.40
C TYR A 61 7.17 -10.38 2.06
N TYR A 62 7.20 -10.26 3.37
CA TYR A 62 6.20 -9.52 4.12
C TYR A 62 6.91 -8.72 5.20
N PHE A 63 6.88 -7.40 5.08
CA PHE A 63 7.40 -6.49 6.09
C PHE A 63 6.28 -6.05 7.03
N PRO A 64 6.60 -5.77 8.32
CA PRO A 64 5.62 -5.33 9.29
C PRO A 64 4.87 -4.06 8.86
N LEU A 65 3.59 -3.99 9.24
CA LEU A 65 2.72 -2.82 9.04
C LEU A 65 3.19 -1.59 9.85
N PHE A 66 3.80 -1.84 11.00
CA PHE A 66 4.15 -0.81 11.98
C PHE A 66 5.58 -0.29 11.79
N ILE A 67 5.71 1.03 11.82
CA ILE A 67 6.98 1.75 11.66
C ILE A 67 7.23 2.58 12.92
N THR A 68 8.43 2.50 13.48
CA THR A 68 8.79 3.32 14.63
C THR A 68 9.01 4.78 14.20
N GLU A 69 8.67 5.72 15.08
CA GLU A 69 8.88 7.16 14.83
C GLU A 69 10.32 7.48 14.39
N ASN A 70 11.31 6.89 15.06
CA ASN A 70 12.73 7.08 14.74
C ASN A 70 13.07 6.73 13.29
N VAL A 71 12.40 5.73 12.71
CA VAL A 71 12.64 5.29 11.33
C VAL A 71 11.97 6.24 10.33
N VAL A 72 10.78 6.75 10.64
CA VAL A 72 10.08 7.77 9.85
C VAL A 72 10.89 9.08 9.85
N GLN A 73 11.35 9.52 11.02
CA GLN A 73 12.09 10.77 11.17
C GLN A 73 13.44 10.80 10.44
N LYS A 74 14.11 9.65 10.31
CA LYS A 74 15.38 9.53 9.56
C LYS A 74 15.23 9.75 8.05
N LYS A 75 14.01 9.68 7.54
CA LYS A 75 13.68 9.82 6.11
C LYS A 75 12.72 10.99 5.86
N LYS A 76 12.77 12.02 6.73
CA LYS A 76 11.92 13.23 6.65
C LYS A 76 11.86 13.81 5.24
N ASP A 77 12.99 13.90 4.52
CA ASP A 77 13.05 14.46 3.17
C ASP A 77 12.16 13.71 2.15
N HIS A 78 11.97 12.39 2.32
CA HIS A 78 11.02 11.62 1.50
C HIS A 78 9.58 11.71 2.02
N PHE A 79 9.40 12.06 3.29
CA PHE A 79 8.10 12.14 3.98
C PHE A 79 7.53 13.54 4.04
N GLU A 80 8.23 14.59 3.59
CA GLU A 80 7.69 15.96 3.60
C GLU A 80 6.37 16.08 2.83
N GLY A 81 6.18 15.28 1.77
CA GLY A 81 4.90 15.17 1.05
C GLY A 81 3.85 14.26 1.72
N PHE A 82 4.27 13.30 2.54
CA PHE A 82 3.39 12.29 3.18
C PHE A 82 3.10 12.57 4.65
N ALA A 83 3.78 13.53 5.28
CA ALA A 83 3.66 13.88 6.69
C ALA A 83 2.20 14.11 7.15
N PRO A 84 1.31 14.78 6.38
CA PRO A 84 -0.08 14.92 6.80
C PRO A 84 -0.92 13.64 6.67
N GLU A 85 -0.44 12.63 5.94
CA GLU A 85 -1.19 11.41 5.61
C GLU A 85 -0.80 10.21 6.49
N VAL A 86 0.20 10.35 7.38
CA VAL A 86 0.65 9.25 8.25
C VAL A 86 -0.31 9.06 9.42
N ALA A 87 -0.92 7.88 9.50
CA ALA A 87 -1.70 7.47 10.67
C ALA A 87 -0.78 6.99 11.80
N TRP A 88 -1.03 7.46 13.02
CA TRP A 88 -0.24 7.15 14.21
C TRP A 88 -1.04 6.37 15.26
N VAL A 89 -0.42 5.35 15.82
CA VAL A 89 -0.88 4.62 17.00
C VAL A 89 -0.13 5.14 18.20
N THR A 90 -0.85 5.74 19.16
CA THR A 90 -0.27 6.32 20.38
C THR A 90 -0.69 5.58 21.65
N LYS A 91 -1.72 4.73 21.59
CA LYS A 91 -2.31 4.05 22.74
C LYS A 91 -2.49 2.56 22.50
N THR A 92 -2.37 1.78 23.56
CA THR A 92 -2.80 0.38 23.62
C THR A 92 -3.79 0.21 24.77
N GLY A 93 -5.06 -0.02 24.45
CA GLY A 93 -6.14 0.02 25.44
C GLY A 93 -6.22 1.42 26.06
N ASN A 94 -6.04 1.50 27.38
CA ASN A 94 -6.06 2.76 28.14
C ASN A 94 -4.67 3.32 28.46
N SER A 95 -3.60 2.64 28.06
CA SER A 95 -2.22 3.07 28.32
C SER A 95 -1.62 3.78 27.11
N GLU A 96 -0.93 4.89 27.34
CA GLU A 96 -0.11 5.57 26.33
C GLU A 96 1.13 4.72 26.03
N LEU A 97 1.55 4.70 24.77
CA LEU A 97 2.82 4.12 24.35
C LEU A 97 3.98 5.05 24.70
N GLU A 98 5.14 4.49 25.04
CA GLU A 98 6.37 5.26 25.30
C GLU A 98 6.81 6.09 24.07
N ALA A 99 6.58 5.55 22.88
CA ALA A 99 6.81 6.23 21.61
C ALA A 99 5.68 5.90 20.62
N PRO A 100 5.24 6.88 19.82
CA PRO A 100 4.21 6.66 18.82
C PRO A 100 4.72 5.75 17.70
N ILE A 101 3.81 4.95 17.15
CA ILE A 101 4.09 3.99 16.07
C ILE A 101 3.26 4.40 14.85
N ALA A 102 3.90 4.59 13.70
CA ALA A 102 3.21 4.89 12.46
C ALA A 102 2.70 3.60 11.79
N ILE A 103 1.56 3.71 11.11
CA ILE A 103 1.08 2.70 10.16
C ILE A 103 1.71 3.00 8.80
N ARG A 104 2.20 1.97 8.08
CA ARG A 104 2.90 2.19 6.80
C ARG A 104 2.02 2.94 5.79
N PRO A 105 2.49 4.07 5.23
CA PRO A 105 1.94 4.65 3.99
C PRO A 105 2.66 4.10 2.74
N THR A 106 3.84 3.53 2.95
CA THR A 106 4.74 2.86 1.99
C THR A 106 5.87 2.18 2.79
N SER A 107 6.55 1.16 2.23
CA SER A 107 7.44 0.31 3.02
C SER A 107 8.94 0.62 2.88
N GLU A 108 9.37 1.65 2.15
CA GLU A 108 10.80 1.99 1.94
C GLU A 108 11.55 2.16 3.27
N THR A 109 10.94 2.84 4.24
CA THR A 109 11.57 3.10 5.54
C THR A 109 11.66 1.85 6.40
N VAL A 110 10.76 0.89 6.20
CA VAL A 110 10.82 -0.43 6.85
C VAL A 110 11.84 -1.32 6.15
N MET A 111 11.87 -1.33 4.81
CA MET A 111 12.62 -2.31 4.01
C MET A 111 14.11 -1.97 3.89
N TYR A 112 14.45 -0.73 3.57
CA TYR A 112 15.81 -0.34 3.21
C TYR A 112 16.85 -0.52 4.33
N PRO A 113 16.53 -0.31 5.63
CA PRO A 113 17.45 -0.64 6.71
C PRO A 113 17.83 -2.13 6.75
N TYR A 114 16.93 -3.03 6.34
CA TYR A 114 17.24 -4.46 6.25
C TYR A 114 17.99 -4.81 4.97
N PHE A 115 17.68 -4.15 3.86
CA PHE A 115 18.45 -4.31 2.62
C PHE A 115 19.92 -3.97 2.85
N ALA A 116 20.21 -2.86 3.55
CA ALA A 116 21.56 -2.48 3.94
C ALA A 116 22.24 -3.50 4.89
N LYS A 117 21.47 -4.29 5.64
CA LYS A 117 22.00 -5.37 6.49
C LYS A 117 22.29 -6.64 5.68
N TRP A 118 21.45 -6.97 4.70
CA TRP A 118 21.54 -8.19 3.90
C TRP A 118 22.58 -8.08 2.77
N ILE A 119 22.70 -6.89 2.17
CA ILE A 119 23.63 -6.64 1.07
C ILE A 119 24.99 -6.30 1.66
N ARG A 120 25.90 -7.28 1.70
CA ARG A 120 27.28 -7.12 2.19
C ARG A 120 28.34 -7.26 1.11
N SER A 121 27.97 -7.83 -0.04
CA SER A 121 28.84 -8.06 -1.19
C SER A 121 28.03 -7.98 -2.48
N HIS A 122 28.71 -7.76 -3.61
CA HIS A 122 28.11 -7.83 -4.95
C HIS A 122 27.39 -9.15 -5.21
N ARG A 123 27.78 -10.24 -4.53
CA ARG A 123 27.12 -11.56 -4.63
C ARG A 123 25.70 -11.60 -4.05
N ASN A 124 25.33 -10.61 -3.24
CA ASN A 124 23.97 -10.48 -2.71
C ASN A 124 23.04 -9.72 -3.66
N LEU A 125 23.57 -9.18 -4.75
CA LEU A 125 22.82 -8.48 -5.78
C LEU A 125 22.58 -9.40 -7.00
N PRO A 126 21.47 -9.22 -7.73
CA PRO A 126 20.38 -8.30 -7.43
C PRO A 126 19.47 -8.82 -6.31
N LEU A 127 19.03 -7.91 -5.43
CA LEU A 127 17.98 -8.20 -4.46
C LEU A 127 16.64 -7.82 -5.09
N ARG A 128 15.71 -8.77 -5.19
CA ARG A 128 14.39 -8.55 -5.78
C ARG A 128 13.28 -8.96 -4.84
N CYS A 129 12.57 -7.98 -4.30
CA CYS A 129 11.58 -8.17 -3.26
C CYS A 129 10.21 -7.69 -3.73
N ASN A 130 9.16 -8.49 -3.51
CA ASN A 130 7.77 -8.11 -3.73
C ASN A 130 6.97 -8.36 -2.44
N GLN A 131 6.00 -7.51 -2.12
CA GLN A 131 5.00 -7.84 -1.10
C GLN A 131 3.60 -7.41 -1.53
N TRP A 132 2.61 -8.25 -1.21
CA TRP A 132 1.20 -7.91 -1.27
C TRP A 132 0.73 -7.56 0.13
N CYS A 133 0.17 -6.36 0.32
CA CYS A 133 -0.27 -5.91 1.64
C CYS A 133 -1.33 -4.81 1.55
N SER A 134 -1.91 -4.47 2.70
CA SER A 134 -2.69 -3.24 2.85
C SER A 134 -1.81 -2.08 3.34
N VAL A 135 -2.21 -0.88 2.93
CA VAL A 135 -1.54 0.37 3.25
C VAL A 135 -2.56 1.42 3.65
N VAL A 136 -2.14 2.30 4.56
CA VAL A 136 -2.98 3.37 5.08
C VAL A 136 -2.38 4.72 4.72
N ARG A 137 -3.17 5.55 4.02
CA ARG A 137 -2.88 6.96 3.74
C ARG A 137 -4.06 7.79 4.18
N TRP A 138 -3.88 8.58 5.22
CA TRP A 138 -4.95 9.39 5.80
C TRP A 138 -5.13 10.71 5.03
N GLU A 139 -5.50 10.60 3.75
CA GLU A 139 -5.70 11.75 2.89
C GLU A 139 -6.88 12.63 3.36
N CYS A 140 -6.70 13.94 3.28
CA CYS A 140 -7.73 14.96 3.58
C CYS A 140 -8.71 15.19 2.41
N SER A 141 -8.42 14.63 1.23
CA SER A 141 -9.23 14.79 0.02
C SER A 141 -10.49 13.92 0.04
N ASN A 142 -11.47 14.24 -0.81
CA ASN A 142 -12.70 13.45 -0.94
C ASN A 142 -12.38 12.01 -1.40
N PRO A 143 -12.72 10.97 -0.61
CA PRO A 143 -12.44 9.59 -0.97
C PRO A 143 -13.45 9.07 -2.00
N ILE A 144 -12.97 8.24 -2.92
CA ILE A 144 -13.76 7.63 -3.99
C ILE A 144 -13.49 6.12 -3.96
N PRO A 145 -14.53 5.26 -3.83
CA PRO A 145 -14.35 3.81 -3.77
C PRO A 145 -13.43 3.27 -4.87
N LEU A 146 -12.49 2.41 -4.50
CA LEU A 146 -11.46 1.78 -5.35
C LEU A 146 -10.42 2.73 -5.98
N ILE A 147 -10.78 3.99 -6.27
CA ILE A 147 -9.89 4.96 -6.92
C ILE A 147 -9.02 5.68 -5.89
N ARG A 148 -9.61 6.06 -4.76
CA ARG A 148 -8.95 6.79 -3.68
C ARG A 148 -9.58 6.44 -2.34
N SER A 149 -8.99 5.48 -1.64
CA SER A 149 -9.39 5.08 -0.29
C SER A 149 -8.26 5.33 0.70
N ARG A 150 -8.62 5.46 1.98
CA ARG A 150 -7.63 5.64 3.05
C ARG A 150 -6.90 4.36 3.38
N GLU A 151 -7.57 3.21 3.24
CA GLU A 151 -6.97 1.90 3.26
C GLU A 151 -7.18 1.23 1.90
N PHE A 152 -6.13 0.66 1.33
CA PHE A 152 -6.22 -0.09 0.08
C PHE A 152 -5.24 -1.26 0.06
N LEU A 153 -5.59 -2.27 -0.74
CA LEU A 153 -4.72 -3.38 -1.07
C LEU A 153 -3.82 -2.99 -2.24
N TRP A 154 -2.55 -3.37 -2.17
CA TRP A 154 -1.61 -3.13 -3.25
C TRP A 154 -0.53 -4.20 -3.30
N GLN A 155 0.31 -4.11 -4.33
CA GLN A 155 1.63 -4.73 -4.35
C GLN A 155 2.68 -3.62 -4.34
N GLU A 156 3.81 -3.86 -3.68
CA GLU A 156 4.99 -3.01 -3.80
C GLU A 156 6.23 -3.88 -4.07
N GLY A 157 6.91 -3.56 -5.16
CA GLY A 157 8.14 -4.20 -5.60
C GLY A 157 9.33 -3.28 -5.30
N HIS A 158 10.35 -3.82 -4.63
CA HIS A 158 11.58 -3.11 -4.34
C HIS A 158 12.78 -3.96 -4.73
N THR A 159 13.63 -3.38 -5.56
CA THR A 159 14.78 -4.07 -6.12
C THR A 159 16.04 -3.24 -5.93
N VAL A 160 17.17 -3.94 -5.88
CA VAL A 160 18.49 -3.32 -5.71
C VAL A 160 19.46 -4.03 -6.64
N PHE A 161 20.12 -3.23 -7.47
CA PHE A 161 21.05 -3.68 -8.51
C PHE A 161 22.48 -3.22 -8.25
N ALA A 162 23.43 -3.86 -8.93
CA ALA A 162 24.83 -3.45 -8.90
C ALA A 162 25.10 -2.29 -9.88
N THR A 163 24.39 -2.29 -11.01
CA THR A 163 24.55 -1.33 -12.09
C THR A 163 23.25 -0.58 -12.37
N LYS A 164 23.35 0.59 -12.98
CA LYS A 164 22.17 1.38 -13.34
C LYS A 164 21.43 0.74 -14.52
N GLU A 165 22.18 0.18 -15.46
CA GLU A 165 21.67 -0.45 -16.66
C GLU A 165 20.72 -1.61 -16.34
N GLU A 166 21.08 -2.46 -15.37
CA GLU A 166 20.19 -3.53 -14.87
C GLU A 166 18.94 -2.98 -14.19
N SER A 167 19.02 -1.83 -13.54
CA SER A 167 17.89 -1.18 -12.88
C SER A 167 16.96 -0.46 -13.84
N ASP A 168 17.49 0.03 -14.98
CA ASP A 168 16.71 0.69 -16.03
C ASP A 168 15.99 -0.36 -16.93
N GLU A 169 16.51 -1.59 -17.00
CA GLU A 169 15.90 -2.71 -17.73
C GLU A 169 14.70 -3.35 -16.99
N GLU A 170 14.70 -3.30 -15.66
CA GLU A 170 13.61 -3.84 -14.83
C GLU A 170 12.36 -2.95 -14.81
#